data_AF-A0A0F9AQR2-F1
#
_entry.id   AF-A0A0F9AQR2-F1
#
_cell.length_a   1.000
_cell.length_b   1.000
_cell.length_c   1.000
_cell.angle_alpha   90.00
_cell.angle_beta   90.00
_cell.angle_gamma   90.00
#
_symmetry.space_group_name_H-M   'P 1'
#
loop_
_entity.id
_entity.type
_entity.pdbx_description
1 polymer ?
#
loop_
_entity_poly.entity_id
_entity_poly.type
_entity_poly.pdbx_seq_one_letter_code
_entity_poly.pdbx_strand_id
1 'polypeptide(L)'
;GIGIATPDSKLHVMETTAGAVSAANNAVLTLEDNTIGYLSILAPTEGGIAFGDVADNDIGKIFYLHSDNTMHFVSGAAESIVLKGTKVGIGIDAPDTTLHLWEGSAGAVSALGNTPLTIENNAGAAIQFLTPNTNEAGLVFGDVDNNNRAQYVFDHSIDNHVWTIGSTKMRLGISDLELAVDLNISDQSIYNIREETSDPTLASFLDGEIALGQVGAGTGDGRIYIEQAGRVYRFDSSHSYT
;
A
#
# COMPACT_ATOMS: atom_id res chain seq x y z
N GLY A 1 -20.05 -36.22 34.43
CA GLY A 1 -20.24 -34.77 34.55
C GLY A 1 -20.26 -34.39 36.00
N ILE A 2 -19.97 -33.12 36.29
CA ILE A 2 -20.09 -32.49 37.60
C ILE A 2 -21.20 -31.47 37.46
N GLY A 3 -22.23 -31.53 38.31
CA GLY A 3 -23.40 -30.64 38.24
C GLY A 3 -24.45 -30.98 37.16
N ILE A 4 -24.25 -32.03 36.35
CA ILE A 4 -25.19 -32.49 35.32
C ILE A 4 -25.38 -34.01 35.32
N ALA A 5 -26.63 -34.46 35.15
CA ALA A 5 -27.01 -35.88 35.13
C ALA A 5 -26.69 -36.59 33.80
N THR A 6 -26.78 -35.88 32.68
CA THR A 6 -26.51 -36.39 31.32
C THR A 6 -25.40 -35.55 30.67
N PRO A 7 -24.13 -35.86 30.94
CA PRO A 7 -23.00 -35.12 30.40
C PRO A 7 -22.87 -35.31 28.88
N ASP A 8 -22.79 -34.21 28.13
CA ASP A 8 -22.49 -34.25 26.70
C ASP A 8 -21.05 -34.68 26.38
N SER A 9 -20.10 -34.37 27.26
CA SER A 9 -18.65 -34.65 27.09
C SER A 9 -18.11 -35.56 28.19
N LYS A 10 -16.95 -36.18 27.94
CA LYS A 10 -16.26 -37.03 28.93
C LYS A 10 -16.12 -36.35 30.29
N LEU A 11 -15.66 -35.09 30.29
CA LEU A 11 -15.72 -34.19 31.43
C LEU A 11 -16.62 -33.00 31.08
N HIS A 12 -17.86 -33.03 31.56
CA HIS A 12 -18.75 -31.88 31.53
C HIS A 12 -18.87 -31.32 32.94
N VAL A 13 -18.40 -30.10 33.17
CA VAL A 13 -18.59 -29.35 34.42
C VAL A 13 -19.63 -28.26 34.16
N MET A 14 -20.79 -28.37 34.80
CA MET A 14 -21.90 -27.45 34.65
C MET A 14 -22.25 -26.86 36.01
N GLU A 15 -22.17 -25.54 36.13
CA GLU A 15 -22.70 -24.83 37.30
C GLU A 15 -24.20 -24.57 37.10
N THR A 16 -24.55 -23.94 35.97
CA THR A 16 -25.93 -23.71 35.54
C THR A 16 -26.02 -23.85 34.02
N THR A 17 -27.16 -24.32 33.50
CA THR A 17 -27.31 -24.57 32.07
C THR A 17 -27.25 -23.30 31.22
N ALA A 18 -26.47 -23.33 30.15
CA ALA A 18 -26.38 -22.31 29.10
C ALA A 18 -27.58 -22.35 28.13
N GLY A 19 -28.58 -23.19 28.36
CA GLY A 19 -29.80 -23.29 27.57
C GLY A 19 -29.90 -24.60 26.79
N ALA A 20 -30.53 -24.57 25.62
CA ALA A 20 -30.79 -25.78 24.82
C ALA A 20 -29.63 -26.20 23.90
N VAL A 21 -28.40 -25.80 24.23
CA VAL A 21 -27.20 -26.09 23.43
C VAL A 21 -26.56 -27.40 23.90
N SER A 22 -26.02 -28.18 22.97
CA SER A 22 -25.22 -29.37 23.28
C SER A 22 -23.73 -29.10 23.05
N ALA A 23 -22.87 -29.76 23.81
CA ALA A 23 -21.43 -29.69 23.59
C ALA A 23 -21.03 -30.24 22.21
N ALA A 24 -19.90 -29.76 21.68
CA ALA A 24 -19.35 -30.23 20.41
C ALA A 24 -18.98 -31.73 20.46
N ASN A 25 -19.24 -32.47 19.38
CA ASN A 25 -19.07 -33.95 19.33
C ASN A 25 -17.69 -34.47 19.77
N ASN A 26 -16.62 -33.69 19.55
CA ASN A 26 -15.25 -34.09 19.87
C ASN A 26 -14.71 -33.44 21.15
N ALA A 27 -15.55 -32.76 21.93
CA ALA A 27 -15.14 -32.16 23.19
C ALA A 27 -14.87 -33.26 24.23
N VAL A 28 -13.65 -33.27 24.77
CA VAL A 28 -13.32 -34.08 25.96
C VAL A 28 -13.69 -33.31 27.23
N LEU A 29 -13.57 -31.98 27.22
CA LEU A 29 -13.93 -31.07 28.30
C LEU A 29 -15.00 -30.08 27.84
N THR A 30 -16.05 -29.92 28.64
CA THR A 30 -17.06 -28.86 28.51
C THR A 30 -17.22 -28.15 29.85
N LEU A 31 -17.17 -26.82 29.82
CA LEU A 31 -17.44 -25.93 30.95
C LEU A 31 -18.70 -25.14 30.62
N GLU A 32 -19.71 -25.18 31.49
CA GLU A 32 -21.01 -24.57 31.24
C GLU A 32 -21.48 -23.72 32.43
N ASP A 33 -21.92 -22.50 32.12
CA ASP A 33 -22.52 -21.53 33.03
C ASP A 33 -23.56 -20.72 32.23
N ASN A 34 -24.60 -20.20 32.90
CA ASN A 34 -25.68 -19.44 32.25
C ASN A 34 -25.40 -17.92 32.13
N THR A 35 -24.25 -17.47 32.64
CA THR A 35 -23.79 -16.08 32.59
C THR A 35 -22.40 -15.96 31.99
N ILE A 36 -21.39 -16.59 32.61
CA ILE A 36 -19.98 -16.42 32.27
C ILE A 36 -19.24 -17.74 32.49
N GLY A 37 -18.75 -18.34 31.41
CA GLY A 37 -17.87 -19.52 31.46
C GLY A 37 -16.41 -19.13 31.23
N TYR A 38 -15.53 -19.46 32.18
CA TYR A 38 -14.08 -19.29 32.04
C TYR A 38 -13.33 -20.58 32.34
N LEU A 39 -12.23 -20.82 31.61
CA LEU A 39 -11.14 -21.67 32.06
C LEU A 39 -10.08 -20.78 32.71
N SER A 40 -9.88 -20.92 34.02
CA SER A 40 -8.83 -20.18 34.76
C SER A 40 -7.58 -21.04 34.92
N ILE A 41 -6.43 -20.50 34.53
CA ILE A 41 -5.11 -21.12 34.69
C ILE A 41 -4.25 -20.17 35.51
N LEU A 42 -3.92 -20.55 36.74
CA LEU A 42 -3.08 -19.77 37.64
C LEU A 42 -1.73 -20.47 37.82
N ALA A 43 -0.66 -19.81 37.36
CA ALA A 43 0.69 -20.35 37.37
C ALA A 43 1.72 -19.23 37.70
N PRO A 44 2.88 -19.54 38.29
CA PRO A 44 3.81 -18.53 38.79
C PRO A 44 4.67 -17.86 37.70
N THR A 45 4.81 -18.48 36.53
CA THR A 45 5.76 -18.04 35.49
C THR A 45 5.13 -17.99 34.11
N GLU A 46 4.30 -18.98 33.78
CA GLU A 46 3.66 -19.12 32.48
C GLU A 46 2.36 -19.91 32.65
N GLY A 47 1.28 -19.45 32.02
CA GLY A 47 0.01 -20.19 31.95
C GLY A 47 -0.44 -20.31 30.50
N GLY A 48 -0.89 -21.47 30.08
CA GLY A 48 -1.25 -21.67 28.68
C GLY A 48 -1.98 -22.97 28.38
N ILE A 49 -2.30 -23.13 27.09
CA ILE A 49 -2.93 -24.30 26.50
C ILE A 49 -1.99 -24.81 25.40
N ALA A 50 -1.58 -26.06 25.49
CA ALA A 50 -0.72 -26.70 24.51
C ALA A 50 -1.54 -27.57 23.54
N PHE A 51 -1.13 -27.53 22.27
CA PHE A 51 -1.65 -28.30 21.15
C PHE A 51 -0.51 -29.14 20.60
N GLY A 52 -0.64 -30.45 20.69
CA GLY A 52 0.34 -31.40 20.17
C GLY A 52 -0.25 -32.32 19.11
N ASP A 53 0.63 -33.04 18.44
CA ASP A 53 0.32 -34.17 17.57
C ASP A 53 1.14 -35.42 17.99
N VAL A 54 1.23 -36.41 17.11
CA VAL A 54 1.96 -37.66 17.39
C VAL A 54 3.48 -37.48 17.39
N ALA A 55 4.00 -36.41 16.79
CA ALA A 55 5.42 -36.12 16.66
C ALA A 55 5.91 -35.14 17.75
N ASP A 56 5.07 -34.20 18.16
CA ASP A 56 5.43 -33.13 19.09
C ASP A 56 4.23 -32.76 19.98
N ASN A 57 4.42 -32.75 21.30
CA ASN A 57 3.36 -32.55 22.28
C ASN A 57 2.97 -31.07 22.50
N ASP A 58 3.72 -30.12 21.95
CA ASP A 58 3.47 -28.68 22.06
C ASP A 58 3.81 -27.87 20.80
N ILE A 59 3.71 -28.51 19.62
CA ILE A 59 3.91 -27.91 18.30
C ILE A 59 3.08 -26.63 18.08
N GLY A 60 1.94 -26.49 18.76
CA GLY A 60 1.20 -25.25 18.88
C GLY A 60 0.89 -24.91 20.34
N LYS A 61 0.86 -23.63 20.69
CA LYS A 61 0.55 -23.16 22.05
C LYS A 61 -0.15 -21.81 22.03
N ILE A 62 -0.98 -21.56 23.04
CA ILE A 62 -1.39 -20.22 23.45
C ILE A 62 -0.98 -20.04 24.90
N PHE A 63 -0.11 -19.09 25.20
CA PHE A 63 0.36 -18.89 26.57
C PHE A 63 0.58 -17.43 26.94
N TYR A 64 0.47 -17.16 28.23
CA TYR A 64 0.80 -15.89 28.87
C TYR A 64 2.13 -16.02 29.61
N LEU A 65 3.12 -15.25 29.19
CA LEU A 65 4.43 -15.20 29.81
C LEU A 65 4.48 -14.05 30.83
N HIS A 66 4.73 -14.38 32.10
CA HIS A 66 4.64 -13.40 33.19
C HIS A 66 5.84 -12.46 33.24
N SER A 67 7.01 -12.87 32.71
CA SER A 67 8.24 -12.09 32.82
C SER A 67 8.17 -10.75 32.10
N ASP A 68 7.41 -10.66 31.02
CA ASP A 68 7.24 -9.43 30.24
C ASP A 68 5.78 -9.13 29.86
N ASN A 69 4.83 -9.87 30.44
CA ASN A 69 3.39 -9.75 30.26
C ASN A 69 2.97 -9.85 28.78
N THR A 70 3.54 -10.82 28.07
CA THR A 70 3.22 -11.09 26.66
C THR A 70 2.27 -12.28 26.53
N MET A 71 1.36 -12.19 25.55
CA MET A 71 0.57 -13.34 25.10
C MET A 71 1.15 -13.86 23.79
N HIS A 72 1.36 -15.16 23.70
CA HIS A 72 2.02 -15.81 22.58
C HIS A 72 1.09 -16.79 21.88
N PHE A 73 1.17 -16.80 20.55
CA PHE A 73 0.55 -17.80 19.69
C PHE A 73 1.65 -18.51 18.91
N VAL A 74 1.82 -19.80 19.19
CA VAL A 74 2.82 -20.66 18.58
C VAL A 74 2.15 -21.61 17.59
N SER A 75 2.76 -21.77 16.43
CA SER A 75 2.35 -22.72 15.39
C SER A 75 3.58 -23.32 14.73
N GLY A 76 3.61 -24.63 14.51
CA GLY A 76 4.75 -25.29 13.88
C GLY A 76 6.05 -25.14 14.68
N ALA A 77 5.97 -25.13 16.01
CA ALA A 77 7.08 -24.84 16.94
C ALA A 77 7.74 -23.45 16.76
N ALA A 78 7.07 -22.51 16.09
CA ALA A 78 7.54 -21.14 15.94
C ALA A 78 6.53 -20.13 16.52
N GLU A 79 7.03 -19.12 17.21
CA GLU A 79 6.23 -17.97 17.63
C GLU A 79 5.75 -17.23 16.38
N SER A 80 4.44 -17.25 16.18
CA SER A 80 3.80 -16.67 15.01
C SER A 80 3.27 -15.27 15.30
N ILE A 81 2.64 -15.09 16.47
CA ILE A 81 2.07 -13.82 16.90
C ILE A 81 2.39 -13.58 18.37
N VAL A 82 2.84 -12.37 18.69
CA VAL A 82 3.06 -11.90 20.06
C VAL A 82 2.22 -10.66 20.33
N LEU A 83 1.44 -10.67 21.40
CA LEU A 83 0.74 -9.50 21.91
C LEU A 83 1.52 -8.93 23.09
N LYS A 84 1.90 -7.65 23.02
CA LYS A 84 2.66 -6.96 24.06
C LYS A 84 2.01 -5.63 24.38
N GLY A 85 1.25 -5.59 25.48
CA GLY A 85 0.41 -4.44 25.82
C GLY A 85 -0.63 -4.18 24.72
N THR A 86 -0.47 -3.08 23.98
CA THR A 86 -1.36 -2.70 22.85
C THR A 86 -0.77 -3.03 21.48
N LYS A 87 0.37 -3.72 21.42
CA LYS A 87 1.07 -4.03 20.18
C LYS A 87 0.91 -5.50 19.77
N VAL A 88 0.95 -5.75 18.47
CA VAL A 88 0.96 -7.06 17.82
C VAL A 88 2.25 -7.18 17.01
N GLY A 89 3.08 -8.16 17.34
CA GLY A 89 4.21 -8.59 16.52
C GLY A 89 3.84 -9.86 15.75
N ILE A 90 4.19 -9.92 14.47
CA ILE A 90 4.15 -11.13 13.66
C ILE A 90 5.58 -11.44 13.24
N GLY A 91 6.11 -12.57 13.69
CA GLY A 91 7.52 -12.94 13.53
C GLY A 91 8.50 -12.16 14.41
N ILE A 92 8.02 -11.37 15.38
CA ILE A 92 8.86 -10.56 16.28
C ILE A 92 8.26 -10.45 17.70
N ASP A 93 9.09 -10.65 18.72
CA ASP A 93 8.66 -10.70 20.13
C ASP A 93 8.52 -9.30 20.75
N ALA A 94 9.27 -8.35 20.22
CA ALA A 94 9.31 -6.96 20.66
C ALA A 94 8.91 -6.02 19.52
N PRO A 95 7.61 -5.91 19.19
CA PRO A 95 7.14 -5.01 18.13
C PRO A 95 7.43 -3.53 18.47
N ASP A 96 7.96 -2.80 17.50
CA ASP A 96 8.24 -1.36 17.63
C ASP A 96 6.95 -0.53 17.55
N THR A 97 6.00 -0.95 16.72
CA THR A 97 4.75 -0.25 16.40
C THR A 97 3.51 -1.06 16.80
N THR A 98 2.31 -0.48 16.61
CA THR A 98 1.05 -1.15 16.99
C THR A 98 0.88 -2.49 16.28
N LEU A 99 1.22 -2.56 15.00
CA LEU A 99 1.36 -3.79 14.24
C LEU A 99 2.73 -3.80 13.57
N HIS A 100 3.58 -4.75 13.95
CA HIS A 100 4.89 -4.96 13.34
C HIS A 100 4.91 -6.32 12.64
N LEU A 101 4.94 -6.31 11.30
CA LEU A 101 5.14 -7.48 10.47
C LEU A 101 6.65 -7.62 10.18
N TRP A 102 7.24 -8.72 10.61
CA TRP A 102 8.69 -8.93 10.53
C TRP A 102 9.03 -10.26 9.86
N GLU A 103 9.79 -10.20 8.77
CA GLU A 103 10.34 -11.37 8.06
C GLU A 103 11.88 -11.33 8.00
N GLY A 104 12.51 -10.35 8.64
CA GLY A 104 13.95 -10.21 8.71
C GLY A 104 14.37 -8.76 8.95
N SER A 105 15.51 -8.57 9.62
CA SER A 105 15.97 -7.23 10.00
C SER A 105 16.37 -6.38 8.80
N ALA A 106 15.87 -5.13 8.76
CA ALA A 106 16.28 -4.07 7.84
C ALA A 106 17.61 -3.38 8.26
N GLY A 107 18.28 -3.88 9.32
CA GLY A 107 19.53 -3.35 9.85
C GLY A 107 19.38 -2.78 11.26
N ALA A 108 20.18 -1.77 11.60
CA ALA A 108 20.25 -1.20 12.95
C ALA A 108 19.23 -0.08 13.24
N VAL A 109 18.20 0.05 12.41
CA VAL A 109 17.19 1.11 12.52
C VAL A 109 15.97 0.62 13.29
N SER A 110 15.41 1.48 14.13
CA SER A 110 14.10 1.24 14.77
C SER A 110 12.98 1.79 13.89
N ALA A 111 11.78 1.22 14.01
CA ALA A 111 10.62 1.77 13.33
C ALA A 111 10.30 3.20 13.79
N LEU A 112 9.75 4.01 12.89
CA LEU A 112 9.38 5.38 13.18
C LEU A 112 8.22 5.44 14.19
N GLY A 113 8.38 6.22 15.26
CA GLY A 113 7.33 6.47 16.24
C GLY A 113 6.05 7.04 15.61
N ASN A 114 4.89 6.71 16.21
CA ASN A 114 3.55 7.06 15.70
C ASN A 114 3.17 6.43 14.34
N THR A 115 3.90 5.42 13.89
CA THR A 115 3.49 4.60 12.75
C THR A 115 2.66 3.42 13.27
N PRO A 116 1.37 3.26 12.91
CA PRO A 116 0.59 2.11 13.39
C PRO A 116 1.01 0.78 12.77
N LEU A 117 1.54 0.79 11.54
CA LEU A 117 1.95 -0.40 10.79
C LEU A 117 3.40 -0.29 10.33
N THR A 118 4.24 -1.23 10.75
CA THR A 118 5.59 -1.43 10.21
C THR A 118 5.67 -2.76 9.51
N ILE A 119 6.33 -2.78 8.35
CA ILE A 119 6.63 -3.98 7.58
C ILE A 119 8.14 -4.01 7.37
N GLU A 120 8.79 -5.03 7.91
CA GLU A 120 10.25 -5.18 7.92
C GLU A 120 10.65 -6.53 7.31
N ASN A 121 11.58 -6.50 6.35
CA ASN A 121 12.09 -7.69 5.68
C ASN A 121 13.51 -7.40 5.18
N ASN A 122 14.43 -8.38 5.32
CA ASN A 122 15.84 -8.26 4.93
C ASN A 122 16.13 -8.48 3.43
N ALA A 123 15.14 -8.96 2.67
CA ALA A 123 15.17 -9.21 1.23
C ALA A 123 14.27 -8.25 0.43
N GLY A 124 13.34 -7.57 1.09
CA GLY A 124 12.46 -6.54 0.52
C GLY A 124 11.08 -6.54 1.15
N ALA A 125 10.58 -5.37 1.55
CA ALA A 125 9.26 -5.20 2.14
C ALA A 125 8.27 -4.62 1.11
N ALA A 126 7.09 -5.23 0.99
CA ALA A 126 6.04 -4.77 0.08
C ALA A 126 4.65 -4.98 0.70
N ILE A 127 3.68 -4.18 0.24
CA ILE A 127 2.25 -4.41 0.48
C ILE A 127 1.65 -4.83 -0.85
N GLN A 128 1.12 -6.05 -0.92
CA GLN A 128 0.39 -6.53 -2.09
C GLN A 128 -1.11 -6.40 -1.88
N PHE A 129 -1.81 -5.92 -2.91
CA PHE A 129 -3.26 -5.98 -3.01
C PHE A 129 -3.63 -6.91 -4.17
N LEU A 130 -4.40 -7.96 -3.87
CA LEU A 130 -4.97 -8.86 -4.88
C LEU A 130 -6.49 -8.69 -4.89
N THR A 131 -7.02 -8.22 -6.01
CA THR A 131 -8.45 -8.06 -6.26
C THR A 131 -8.85 -8.80 -7.53
N PRO A 132 -10.14 -9.13 -7.73
CA PRO A 132 -10.62 -9.56 -9.04
C PRO A 132 -10.24 -8.54 -10.12
N ASN A 133 -10.08 -9.00 -11.36
CA ASN A 133 -9.69 -8.17 -12.52
C ASN A 133 -10.75 -7.14 -12.98
N THR A 134 -11.71 -6.81 -12.11
CA THR A 134 -12.78 -5.82 -12.32
C THR A 134 -12.91 -4.86 -11.13
N ASN A 135 -12.06 -4.97 -10.11
CA ASN A 135 -12.22 -4.27 -8.83
C ASN A 135 -10.97 -3.48 -8.46
N GLU A 136 -11.19 -2.33 -7.84
CA GLU A 136 -10.12 -1.41 -7.41
C GLU A 136 -9.26 -1.95 -6.26
N ALA A 137 -7.97 -1.61 -6.28
CA ALA A 137 -7.01 -1.84 -5.20
C ALA A 137 -6.26 -0.54 -4.89
N GLY A 138 -6.09 -0.15 -3.63
CA GLY A 138 -5.38 1.10 -3.35
C GLY A 138 -5.15 1.49 -1.89
N LEU A 139 -4.46 2.62 -1.76
CA LEU A 139 -4.21 3.33 -0.50
C LEU A 139 -5.10 4.58 -0.44
N VAL A 140 -5.80 4.76 0.67
CA VAL A 140 -6.77 5.84 0.87
C VAL A 140 -6.32 6.71 2.03
N PHE A 141 -6.39 8.03 1.85
CA PHE A 141 -6.05 9.04 2.84
C PHE A 141 -7.28 9.85 3.17
N GLY A 142 -7.55 10.03 4.46
CA GLY A 142 -8.65 10.83 4.96
C GLY A 142 -8.21 11.78 6.08
N ASP A 143 -9.12 12.64 6.46
CA ASP A 143 -9.03 13.56 7.59
C ASP A 143 -10.34 13.50 8.41
N VAL A 144 -10.48 14.37 9.40
CA VAL A 144 -11.64 14.41 10.29
C VAL A 144 -12.95 14.77 9.57
N ASP A 145 -12.87 15.38 8.39
CA ASP A 145 -14.01 15.86 7.62
C ASP A 145 -14.33 14.95 6.41
N ASN A 146 -13.34 14.22 5.89
CA ASN A 146 -13.48 13.34 4.74
C ASN A 146 -12.56 12.10 4.84
N ASN A 147 -13.16 10.91 4.90
CA ASN A 147 -12.44 9.64 5.04
C ASN A 147 -11.70 9.14 3.78
N ASN A 148 -11.84 9.81 2.62
CA ASN A 148 -11.21 9.43 1.35
C ASN A 148 -10.67 10.61 0.53
N ARG A 149 -10.23 11.67 1.22
CA ARG A 149 -9.71 12.93 0.67
C ARG A 149 -8.70 12.78 -0.46
N ALA A 150 -7.83 11.77 -0.42
CA ALA A 150 -6.90 11.42 -1.49
C ALA A 150 -6.73 9.91 -1.61
N GLN A 151 -6.39 9.42 -2.79
CA GLN A 151 -6.25 7.97 -3.04
C GLN A 151 -5.18 7.67 -4.09
N TYR A 152 -4.44 6.56 -3.88
CA TYR A 152 -3.64 5.88 -4.89
C TYR A 152 -4.31 4.55 -5.21
N VAL A 153 -5.04 4.48 -6.33
CA VAL A 153 -5.89 3.33 -6.67
C VAL A 153 -5.56 2.82 -8.07
N PHE A 154 -5.50 1.51 -8.21
CA PHE A 154 -5.51 0.84 -9.51
C PHE A 154 -6.93 0.34 -9.77
N ASP A 155 -7.57 0.85 -10.82
CA ASP A 155 -8.90 0.43 -11.26
C ASP A 155 -8.75 -0.57 -12.43
N HIS A 156 -9.00 -1.84 -12.13
CA HIS A 156 -8.90 -2.91 -13.11
C HIS A 156 -10.00 -2.85 -14.21
N SER A 157 -11.11 -2.15 -13.98
CA SER A 157 -12.21 -2.05 -14.96
C SER A 157 -11.87 -1.19 -16.19
N ILE A 158 -10.92 -0.27 -16.00
CA ILE A 158 -10.40 0.64 -17.03
C ILE A 158 -8.88 0.51 -17.19
N ASP A 159 -8.29 -0.51 -16.55
CA ASP A 159 -6.87 -0.87 -16.52
C ASP A 159 -5.96 0.36 -16.35
N ASN A 160 -6.28 1.20 -15.36
CA ASN A 160 -5.52 2.42 -15.12
C ASN A 160 -5.13 2.61 -13.66
N HIS A 161 -4.03 3.33 -13.47
CA HIS A 161 -3.66 3.86 -12.16
C HIS A 161 -4.23 5.27 -12.02
N VAL A 162 -5.14 5.45 -11.06
CA VAL A 162 -5.75 6.74 -10.75
C VAL A 162 -5.06 7.33 -9.54
N TRP A 163 -4.43 8.50 -9.72
CA TRP A 163 -4.11 9.37 -8.61
C TRP A 163 -5.16 10.48 -8.50
N THR A 164 -5.98 10.40 -7.46
CA THR A 164 -7.02 11.39 -7.17
C THR A 164 -6.60 12.25 -5.97
N ILE A 165 -6.57 13.58 -6.16
CA ILE A 165 -6.47 14.56 -5.07
C ILE A 165 -7.70 15.48 -5.16
N GLY A 166 -8.70 15.28 -4.29
CA GLY A 166 -9.97 15.99 -4.42
C GLY A 166 -10.67 15.70 -5.76
N SER A 167 -10.97 16.73 -6.56
CA SER A 167 -11.63 16.61 -7.87
C SER A 167 -10.67 16.54 -9.07
N THR A 168 -9.35 16.54 -8.86
CA THR A 168 -8.34 16.63 -9.92
C THR A 168 -7.55 15.32 -10.05
N LYS A 169 -7.19 14.94 -11.29
CA LYS A 169 -6.36 13.77 -11.62
C LYS A 169 -4.96 14.27 -12.07
N MET A 170 -3.88 13.78 -11.41
CA MET A 170 -2.41 13.96 -11.67
C MET A 170 -1.55 14.86 -10.70
N ARG A 171 -0.26 14.47 -10.57
CA ARG A 171 0.87 14.79 -9.64
C ARG A 171 1.08 16.24 -9.15
N LEU A 172 1.34 16.41 -7.84
CA LEU A 172 1.85 17.67 -7.24
C LEU A 172 2.79 17.42 -6.03
N GLY A 173 3.98 18.04 -6.01
CA GLY A 173 4.91 18.11 -4.87
C GLY A 173 5.08 19.56 -4.36
N ILE A 174 5.59 19.75 -3.13
CA ILE A 174 5.58 21.05 -2.44
C ILE A 174 6.73 22.01 -2.77
N SER A 175 7.67 21.64 -3.66
CA SER A 175 8.85 22.47 -3.95
C SER A 175 9.13 22.70 -5.44
N ASP A 176 8.65 21.85 -6.34
CA ASP A 176 8.66 22.07 -7.79
C ASP A 176 7.62 21.14 -8.44
N LEU A 177 6.99 21.61 -9.51
CA LEU A 177 6.18 20.78 -10.41
C LEU A 177 6.89 20.71 -11.76
N GLU A 178 7.66 19.65 -11.97
CA GLU A 178 8.04 19.22 -13.33
C GLU A 178 7.09 18.10 -13.74
N LEU A 179 6.26 18.40 -14.72
CA LEU A 179 5.40 17.43 -15.38
C LEU A 179 6.02 17.08 -16.73
N ALA A 180 6.89 16.07 -16.76
CA ALA A 180 7.28 15.44 -18.02
C ALA A 180 6.09 14.58 -18.47
N VAL A 181 5.20 15.15 -19.30
CA VAL A 181 4.22 14.35 -20.02
C VAL A 181 4.98 13.67 -21.16
N ASP A 182 5.27 12.38 -21.01
CA ASP A 182 5.68 11.56 -22.16
C ASP A 182 4.44 11.32 -23.01
N LEU A 183 4.11 12.31 -23.84
CA LEU A 183 3.06 12.17 -24.83
C LEU A 183 3.62 11.23 -25.91
N ASN A 184 3.19 9.96 -25.94
CA ASN A 184 3.33 9.13 -27.13
C ASN A 184 2.34 9.61 -28.20
N ILE A 185 2.62 10.78 -28.74
CA ILE A 185 2.00 11.37 -29.91
C ILE A 185 2.67 10.73 -31.11
N SER A 186 2.20 9.55 -31.48
CA SER A 186 2.66 8.86 -32.68
C SER A 186 2.48 9.66 -33.96
N ASP A 187 1.85 10.84 -33.95
CA ASP A 187 1.75 11.76 -35.11
C ASP A 187 1.44 13.26 -34.80
N GLN A 188 1.66 13.83 -33.59
CA GLN A 188 1.37 15.27 -33.35
C GLN A 188 2.34 15.99 -32.39
N SER A 189 3.19 16.86 -32.91
CA SER A 189 4.19 17.67 -32.18
C SER A 189 3.68 18.38 -30.92
N ILE A 190 4.46 18.31 -29.83
CA ILE A 190 4.37 19.18 -28.65
C ILE A 190 4.70 20.61 -29.09
N TYR A 191 3.68 21.35 -29.51
CA TYR A 191 3.78 22.80 -29.62
C TYR A 191 3.15 23.38 -28.36
N ASN A 192 3.96 24.15 -27.62
CA ASN A 192 3.56 25.09 -26.58
C ASN A 192 3.68 24.66 -25.10
N ILE A 193 4.92 24.55 -24.61
CA ILE A 193 5.26 25.01 -23.25
C ILE A 193 6.49 25.92 -23.34
N ARG A 194 6.26 27.15 -23.77
CA ARG A 194 6.97 28.34 -23.27
C ARG A 194 6.15 29.55 -23.71
N GLU A 195 5.56 30.22 -22.74
CA GLU A 195 5.01 31.54 -22.90
C GLU A 195 6.16 32.46 -23.36
N GLU A 196 6.14 32.91 -24.62
CA GLU A 196 6.33 34.31 -25.01
C GLU A 196 6.03 34.47 -26.51
N THR A 197 4.96 35.23 -26.77
CA THR A 197 4.54 35.84 -28.05
C THR A 197 3.79 34.98 -29.07
N SER A 198 2.60 35.49 -29.40
CA SER A 198 1.56 34.91 -30.22
C SER A 198 1.76 35.17 -31.72
N ASP A 199 2.36 34.24 -32.45
CA ASP A 199 2.04 34.07 -33.89
C ASP A 199 2.18 32.60 -34.33
N PRO A 200 1.06 31.87 -34.55
CA PRO A 200 1.05 30.44 -34.85
C PRO A 200 1.21 30.09 -36.34
N THR A 201 1.77 30.98 -37.19
CA THR A 201 1.88 30.73 -38.65
C THR A 201 3.23 30.19 -39.16
N LEU A 202 4.21 29.92 -38.30
CA LEU A 202 5.62 29.81 -38.73
C LEU A 202 6.36 28.47 -38.49
N ALA A 203 5.71 27.37 -38.12
CA ALA A 203 6.46 26.11 -37.98
C ALA A 203 5.66 24.88 -38.42
N SER A 204 5.74 24.54 -39.70
CA SER A 204 5.48 23.19 -40.19
C SER A 204 6.81 22.56 -40.61
N PHE A 205 7.19 21.45 -39.99
CA PHE A 205 8.33 20.65 -40.40
C PHE A 205 7.82 19.56 -41.37
N LEU A 206 8.01 19.78 -42.66
CA LEU A 206 8.05 18.69 -43.65
C LEU A 206 9.50 18.17 -43.69
N ASP A 207 9.65 16.87 -43.93
CA ASP A 207 10.97 16.22 -43.98
C ASP A 207 11.88 16.93 -45.02
N GLY A 208 12.96 17.54 -44.53
CA GLY A 208 13.93 18.25 -45.35
C GLY A 208 13.66 19.73 -45.67
N GLU A 209 12.59 20.37 -45.17
CA GLU A 209 12.34 21.80 -45.41
C GLU A 209 11.86 22.54 -44.14
N ILE A 210 12.54 23.64 -43.79
CA ILE A 210 12.08 24.59 -42.76
C ILE A 210 11.25 25.66 -43.46
N ALA A 211 9.93 25.55 -43.41
CA ALA A 211 9.02 26.59 -43.88
C ALA A 211 8.87 27.66 -42.79
N LEU A 212 9.55 28.79 -42.96
CA LEU A 212 9.24 30.02 -42.22
C LEU A 212 8.07 30.67 -42.95
N GLY A 213 6.91 30.82 -42.31
CA GLY A 213 5.80 31.57 -42.89
C GLY A 213 6.17 33.05 -43.11
N GLN A 214 5.21 33.81 -43.66
CA GLN A 214 5.43 35.16 -44.18
C GLN A 214 6.33 36.02 -43.27
N VAL A 215 7.54 36.35 -43.73
CA VAL A 215 8.32 37.43 -43.13
C VAL A 215 7.50 38.69 -43.33
N GLY A 216 6.83 39.14 -42.27
CA GLY A 216 5.89 40.25 -42.33
C GLY A 216 6.53 41.45 -43.03
N ALA A 217 5.71 42.25 -43.72
CA ALA A 217 6.11 43.48 -44.42
C ALA A 217 6.52 44.62 -43.45
N GLY A 218 7.16 44.29 -42.33
CA GLY A 218 7.77 45.24 -41.42
C GLY A 218 8.99 45.86 -42.08
N THR A 219 9.15 47.16 -41.93
CA THR A 219 10.22 47.98 -42.53
C THR A 219 11.62 47.74 -41.92
N GLY A 220 11.81 46.65 -41.19
CA GLY A 220 13.10 46.24 -40.64
C GLY A 220 13.57 44.96 -41.33
N ASP A 221 14.70 45.02 -42.03
CA ASP A 221 15.33 43.90 -42.73
C ASP A 221 15.54 42.67 -41.82
N GLY A 222 14.57 41.76 -41.76
CA GLY A 222 14.78 40.42 -41.24
C GLY A 222 15.70 39.67 -42.19
N ARG A 223 16.93 39.35 -41.76
CA ARG A 223 17.91 38.62 -42.58
C ARG A 223 17.98 37.17 -42.14
N ILE A 224 17.88 36.26 -43.09
CA ILE A 224 18.17 34.84 -42.89
C ILE A 224 19.59 34.58 -43.38
N TYR A 225 20.44 34.05 -42.50
CA TYR A 225 21.76 33.55 -42.84
C TYR A 225 21.76 32.03 -42.67
N ILE A 226 22.10 31.31 -43.73
CA ILE A 226 22.40 29.87 -43.64
C ILE A 226 23.90 29.72 -43.87
N GLU A 227 24.63 29.18 -42.90
CA GLU A 227 26.05 28.86 -43.07
C GLU A 227 26.22 27.37 -43.38
N GLN A 228 26.83 27.06 -44.52
CA GLN A 228 27.19 25.69 -44.88
C GLN A 228 28.58 25.67 -45.52
N ALA A 229 29.45 24.81 -45.00
CA ALA A 229 30.83 24.62 -45.49
C ALA A 229 31.63 25.93 -45.64
N GLY A 230 31.49 26.84 -44.66
CA GLY A 230 32.20 28.14 -44.64
C GLY A 230 31.66 29.18 -45.62
N ARG A 231 30.44 28.98 -46.14
CA ARG A 231 29.72 29.96 -46.97
C ARG A 231 28.43 30.37 -46.29
N VAL A 232 28.21 31.67 -46.24
CA VAL A 232 26.97 32.27 -45.73
C VAL A 232 26.09 32.63 -46.93
N TYR A 233 24.90 32.01 -46.99
CA TYR A 233 23.89 32.32 -48.00
C TYR A 233 22.91 33.34 -47.43
N ARG A 234 22.74 34.44 -48.16
CA ARG A 234 21.87 35.57 -47.82
C ARG A 234 20.66 35.56 -48.75
N PHE A 235 19.46 35.56 -48.18
CA PHE A 235 18.23 35.71 -48.94
C PHE A 235 17.66 37.10 -48.69
N ASP A 236 17.84 37.97 -49.67
CA ASP A 236 17.25 39.32 -49.67
C ASP A 236 15.86 39.23 -50.30
N SER A 237 14.86 39.84 -49.69
CA SER A 237 13.51 39.93 -50.26
C SER A 237 13.49 40.89 -51.45
N SER A 238 13.87 40.38 -52.62
CA SER A 238 13.52 41.01 -53.89
C SER A 238 12.97 39.96 -54.83
N HIS A 239 11.64 39.81 -54.87
CA HIS A 239 11.02 39.14 -56.00
C HIS A 239 9.70 39.81 -56.37
N SER A 240 9.60 40.17 -57.66
CA SER A 240 8.36 40.13 -58.39
C SER A 240 8.53 39.00 -59.42
N TYR A 241 7.69 37.96 -59.36
CA TYR A 241 7.53 37.02 -60.48
C TYR A 241 6.31 37.45 -61.28
N THR A 242 6.57 37.75 -62.56
CA THR A 242 5.70 38.23 -63.66
C THR A 242 4.93 39.53 -63.42
#